data_AF-A0A7S0GMS1-F1
#
_entry.id   AF-A0A7S0GMS1-F1
#
_cell.length_a   1.000
_cell.length_b   1.000
_cell.length_c   1.000
_cell.angle_alpha   90.00
_cell.angle_beta   90.00
_cell.angle_gamma   90.00
#
_symmetry.space_group_name_H-M   'P 1'
#
loop_
_entity.id
_entity.type
_entity.pdbx_description
1 polymer ?
#
loop_
_entity_poly.entity_id
_entity_poly.type
_entity_poly.pdbx_seq_one_letter_code
_entity_poly.pdbx_strand_id
1 'polypeptide(L)'
;HRQRRRHRVQSERSHRLGETLTRLAPQIKDRVERRRPATNESRTTRGFFEGLGTKEKKALSRSIDWESVPPALTPDAVGGGGIRHNKGVRIRRKRMQLEALFVLLVDLIERHNLVTTATTTRSNSGCDGYLHIVDFGAGSGNSCLVFCWLLRDTCRFTLVDEKSQAVAIGKQRTREAGLDSTVSWMCGDVADFDAPFDIGLATHLCGGATDLAMANCLDQKAAFLVTPCCLGKLKFHVA
;
A
#
# COMPACT_ATOMS: atom_id res chain seq x y z
N HIS A 1 -27.75 -16.60 9.27
CA HIS A 1 -27.29 -16.35 7.89
C HIS A 1 -25.98 -15.54 7.78
N ARG A 2 -25.81 -14.40 8.49
CA ARG A 2 -24.58 -13.57 8.44
C ARG A 2 -23.31 -14.26 8.97
N GLN A 3 -23.40 -15.03 10.05
CA GLN A 3 -22.27 -15.80 10.59
C GLN A 3 -21.76 -16.85 9.60
N ARG A 4 -22.65 -17.62 8.96
CA ARG A 4 -22.27 -18.63 7.95
C ARG A 4 -21.56 -18.01 6.74
N ARG A 5 -22.01 -16.83 6.27
CA ARG A 5 -21.30 -16.06 5.23
C ARG A 5 -19.91 -15.62 5.68
N ARG A 6 -19.76 -15.14 6.93
CA ARG A 6 -18.44 -14.76 7.48
C ARG A 6 -17.48 -15.94 7.58
N HIS A 7 -17.94 -17.09 8.07
CA HIS A 7 -17.11 -18.30 8.15
C HIS A 7 -16.67 -18.81 6.77
N ARG A 8 -17.56 -18.74 5.77
CA ARG A 8 -17.23 -19.13 4.40
C ARG A 8 -16.15 -18.22 3.79
N VAL A 9 -16.33 -16.90 3.88
CA VAL A 9 -15.34 -15.92 3.42
C VAL A 9 -14.01 -16.10 4.15
N GLN A 10 -14.05 -16.39 5.46
CA GLN A 10 -12.83 -16.64 6.24
C GLN A 10 -12.10 -17.92 5.82
N SER A 11 -12.83 -19.01 5.58
CA SER A 11 -12.27 -20.26 5.07
C SER A 11 -11.65 -20.10 3.68
N GLU A 12 -12.32 -19.37 2.79
CA GLU A 12 -11.80 -19.06 1.44
C GLU A 12 -10.52 -18.21 1.51
N ARG A 13 -10.45 -17.23 2.44
CA ARG A 13 -9.25 -16.41 2.69
C ARG A 13 -8.07 -17.24 3.21
N SER A 14 -8.30 -18.12 4.20
CA SER A 14 -7.26 -19.00 4.74
C SER A 14 -6.73 -19.99 3.71
N HIS A 15 -7.60 -20.51 2.84
CA HIS A 15 -7.21 -21.42 1.76
C HIS A 15 -6.27 -20.73 0.76
N ARG A 16 -6.66 -19.55 0.23
CA ARG A 16 -5.84 -18.80 -0.73
C ARG A 16 -4.48 -18.40 -0.15
N LEU A 17 -4.44 -17.98 1.11
CA LEU A 17 -3.17 -17.68 1.77
C LEU A 17 -2.27 -18.94 1.86
N GLY A 18 -2.86 -20.10 2.19
CA GLY A 18 -2.16 -21.38 2.21
C GLY A 18 -1.60 -21.77 0.84
N GLU A 19 -2.35 -21.56 -0.24
CA GLU A 19 -1.90 -21.80 -1.61
C GLU A 19 -0.72 -20.88 -2.00
N THR A 20 -0.81 -19.58 -1.71
CA THR A 20 0.29 -18.65 -1.96
C THR A 20 1.54 -19.03 -1.16
N LEU A 21 1.40 -19.36 0.13
CA LEU A 21 2.54 -19.78 0.96
C LEU A 21 3.19 -21.06 0.44
N THR A 22 2.39 -22.03 -0.02
CA THR A 22 2.88 -23.28 -0.62
C THR A 22 3.64 -23.02 -1.91
N ARG A 23 3.13 -22.13 -2.77
CA ARG A 23 3.80 -21.72 -4.02
C ARG A 23 5.11 -20.98 -3.77
N LEU A 24 5.17 -20.14 -2.74
CA LEU A 24 6.34 -19.31 -2.43
C LEU A 24 7.41 -20.07 -1.62
N ALA A 25 7.04 -21.09 -0.85
CA ALA A 25 7.97 -21.82 0.02
C ALA A 25 9.25 -22.32 -0.69
N PRO A 26 9.19 -22.91 -1.91
CA PRO A 26 10.40 -23.31 -2.63
C PRO A 26 11.26 -22.12 -3.05
N GLN A 27 10.64 -21.02 -3.49
CA GLN A 27 11.35 -19.80 -3.92
C GLN A 27 12.03 -19.10 -2.75
N ILE A 28 11.40 -19.10 -1.57
CA ILE A 28 11.98 -18.59 -0.33
C ILE A 28 13.16 -19.45 0.08
N LYS A 29 13.01 -20.79 0.10
CA LYS A 29 14.09 -21.72 0.45
C LYS A 29 15.31 -21.55 -0.46
N ASP A 30 15.08 -21.47 -1.77
CA ASP A 30 16.12 -21.29 -2.79
C ASP A 30 16.76 -19.88 -2.72
N ARG A 31 16.04 -18.84 -2.27
CA ARG A 31 16.62 -17.51 -1.97
C ARG A 31 17.41 -17.49 -0.68
N VAL A 32 16.98 -18.21 0.35
CA VAL A 32 17.66 -18.31 1.64
C VAL A 32 18.95 -19.11 1.48
N GLU A 33 18.92 -20.20 0.72
CA GLU A 33 20.08 -21.03 0.39
C GLU A 33 21.07 -20.28 -0.52
N ARG A 34 20.60 -19.54 -1.53
CA ARG A 34 21.45 -18.64 -2.35
C ARG A 34 21.94 -17.39 -1.61
N ARG A 35 21.35 -17.06 -0.45
CA ARG A 35 21.81 -15.96 0.44
C ARG A 35 22.83 -16.43 1.50
N ARG A 36 23.15 -17.72 1.58
CA ARG A 36 24.31 -18.18 2.37
C ARG A 36 25.59 -17.78 1.63
N PRO A 37 26.44 -16.92 2.19
CA PRO A 37 27.61 -16.41 1.48
C PRO A 37 28.65 -17.53 1.30
N ALA A 38 29.16 -17.67 0.07
CA ALA A 38 30.29 -18.55 -0.21
C ALA A 38 31.64 -17.91 0.15
N THR A 39 31.69 -16.58 0.37
CA THR A 39 32.92 -15.85 0.70
C THR A 39 32.63 -14.61 1.56
N ASN A 40 33.61 -14.25 2.39
CA ASN A 40 33.58 -13.16 3.38
C ASN A 40 33.72 -11.76 2.75
N GLU A 41 33.06 -11.50 1.63
CA GLU A 41 33.03 -10.16 1.05
C GLU A 41 31.90 -9.34 1.67
N SER A 42 32.29 -8.26 2.34
CA SER A 42 31.45 -7.20 2.88
C SER A 42 30.56 -6.58 1.77
N ARG A 43 29.44 -7.23 1.44
CA ARG A 43 28.36 -6.57 0.71
C ARG A 43 27.67 -5.62 1.69
N THR A 44 27.72 -4.33 1.37
CA THR A 44 26.90 -3.29 1.99
C THR A 44 25.42 -3.62 1.77
N THR A 45 24.85 -4.40 2.68
CA THR A 45 23.42 -4.57 2.80
C THR A 45 22.87 -3.22 3.24
N ARG A 46 22.52 -2.32 2.29
CA ARG A 46 21.82 -1.08 2.63
C ARG A 46 20.54 -1.45 3.35
N GLY A 47 20.58 -1.43 4.68
CA GLY A 47 19.45 -1.77 5.52
C GLY A 47 18.27 -0.87 5.17
N PHE A 48 17.05 -1.35 5.35
CA PHE A 48 15.84 -0.51 5.22
C PHE A 48 15.94 0.77 6.08
N PHE A 49 16.65 0.68 7.21
CA PHE A 49 16.93 1.79 8.12
C PHE A 49 18.27 2.52 7.87
N GLU A 50 19.15 1.97 7.03
CA GLU A 50 20.45 2.57 6.78
C GLU A 50 20.27 3.81 5.90
N GLY A 51 20.44 4.99 6.51
CA GLY A 51 20.21 6.28 5.87
C GLY A 51 18.93 7.01 6.30
N LEU A 52 18.00 6.39 7.04
CA LEU A 52 16.83 7.11 7.59
C LEU A 52 17.21 8.14 8.68
N GLY A 53 18.49 8.21 9.07
CA GLY A 53 19.05 9.18 10.01
C GLY A 53 20.11 10.13 9.43
N THR A 54 20.42 10.09 8.13
CA THR A 54 21.42 11.01 7.57
C THR A 54 20.84 12.42 7.43
N LYS A 55 21.65 13.44 7.70
CA LYS A 55 21.23 14.86 7.62
C LYS A 55 20.65 15.22 6.24
N GLU A 56 21.10 14.56 5.18
CA GLU A 56 20.64 14.76 3.79
C GLU A 56 19.24 14.16 3.53
N LYS A 57 18.89 12.98 4.08
CA LYS A 57 17.51 12.46 4.01
C LYS A 57 16.59 13.13 5.01
N LYS A 58 17.13 13.70 6.09
CA LYS A 58 16.43 14.62 7.00
C LYS A 58 16.04 15.93 6.28
N ALA A 59 16.81 16.35 5.28
CA ALA A 59 16.49 17.49 4.39
C ALA A 59 15.45 17.11 3.31
N LEU A 60 15.25 15.81 3.06
CA LEU A 60 14.07 15.26 2.38
C LEU A 60 12.86 15.19 3.33
N SER A 61 12.75 16.11 4.29
CA SER A 61 11.50 16.45 4.95
C SER A 61 10.56 17.03 3.88
N ARG A 62 10.04 16.16 3.01
CA ARG A 62 8.94 16.43 2.10
C ARG A 62 7.68 16.50 2.98
N SER A 63 7.62 17.55 3.81
CA SER A 63 6.35 17.94 4.43
C SER A 63 5.37 18.11 3.30
N ILE A 64 4.22 17.44 3.40
CA ILE A 64 3.17 17.61 2.42
C ILE A 64 2.75 19.07 2.49
N ASP A 65 2.83 19.77 1.36
CA ASP A 65 2.20 21.08 1.24
C ASP A 65 0.68 20.87 1.23
N TRP A 66 0.08 20.89 2.41
CA TRP A 66 -1.35 20.66 2.59
C TRP A 66 -2.22 21.74 1.96
N GLU A 67 -1.67 22.91 1.61
CA GLU A 67 -2.39 23.97 0.92
C GLU A 67 -2.56 23.64 -0.57
N SER A 68 -1.60 22.90 -1.14
CA SER A 68 -1.68 22.39 -2.53
C SER A 68 -2.63 21.21 -2.70
N VAL A 69 -3.09 20.58 -1.61
CA VAL A 69 -3.95 19.38 -1.66
C VAL A 69 -5.42 19.81 -1.72
N PRO A 70 -6.21 19.35 -2.72
CA PRO A 70 -7.62 19.66 -2.81
C PRO A 70 -8.37 19.30 -1.52
N PRO A 71 -9.29 20.16 -1.02
CA PRO A 71 -10.03 19.92 0.22
C PRO A 71 -10.78 18.57 0.24
N ALA A 72 -11.21 18.08 -0.92
CA ALA A 72 -11.85 16.77 -1.05
C ALA A 72 -10.92 15.61 -0.64
N LEU A 73 -9.60 15.75 -0.74
CA LEU A 73 -8.61 14.70 -0.49
C LEU A 73 -7.98 14.77 0.90
N THR A 74 -8.25 15.84 1.67
CA THR A 74 -7.68 15.99 3.00
C THR A 74 -8.34 15.06 4.01
N PRO A 75 -7.66 14.73 5.14
CA PRO A 75 -8.22 13.88 6.18
C PRO A 75 -9.47 14.45 6.88
N ASP A 76 -9.74 15.74 6.73
CA ASP A 76 -10.85 16.45 7.34
C ASP A 76 -12.05 16.66 6.42
N ALA A 77 -11.98 16.15 5.18
CA ALA A 77 -13.08 16.14 4.23
C ALA A 77 -14.34 15.47 4.83
N VAL A 78 -15.53 15.93 4.39
CA VAL A 78 -16.82 15.45 4.90
C VAL A 78 -17.01 13.94 4.69
N GLY A 79 -16.43 13.38 3.62
CA GLY A 79 -16.39 11.93 3.33
C GLY A 79 -15.29 11.15 4.07
N GLY A 80 -14.54 11.82 4.95
CA GLY A 80 -13.30 11.35 5.56
C GLY A 80 -13.45 10.46 6.79
N GLY A 81 -14.66 10.01 7.11
CA GLY A 81 -14.95 9.30 8.36
C GLY A 81 -15.02 10.28 9.53
N GLY A 82 -16.23 10.74 9.83
CA GLY A 82 -16.51 11.85 10.75
C GLY A 82 -15.72 11.83 12.06
N ILE A 83 -14.77 12.76 12.19
CA ILE A 83 -14.06 13.01 13.43
C ILE A 83 -14.97 13.81 14.36
N ARG A 84 -15.63 13.13 15.30
CA ARG A 84 -16.65 13.73 16.20
C ARG A 84 -16.07 14.53 17.38
N HIS A 85 -14.88 14.18 17.87
CA HIS A 85 -14.24 14.81 19.03
C HIS A 85 -12.77 15.12 18.76
N ASN A 86 -12.25 16.20 19.35
CA ASN A 86 -10.85 16.65 19.20
C ASN A 86 -10.42 16.76 17.72
N LYS A 87 -11.31 17.33 16.88
CA LYS A 87 -11.16 17.36 15.43
C LYS A 87 -9.79 17.90 15.00
N GLY A 88 -9.38 19.07 15.51
CA GLY A 88 -8.07 19.65 15.19
C GLY A 88 -6.88 18.76 15.54
N VAL A 89 -6.85 18.19 16.76
CA VAL A 89 -5.75 17.32 17.21
C VAL A 89 -5.69 16.03 16.39
N ARG A 90 -6.84 15.43 16.07
CA ARG A 90 -6.90 14.18 15.30
C ARG A 90 -6.51 14.39 13.84
N ILE A 91 -6.92 15.51 13.23
CA ILE A 91 -6.49 15.90 11.89
C ILE A 91 -4.98 16.09 11.88
N ARG A 92 -4.43 16.86 12.83
CA ARG A 92 -2.97 17.08 12.94
C ARG A 92 -2.21 15.76 13.06
N ARG A 93 -2.66 14.85 13.92
CA ARG A 93 -2.05 13.50 14.06
C ARG A 93 -2.12 12.70 12.77
N LYS A 94 -3.25 12.75 12.06
CA LYS A 94 -3.42 12.05 10.78
C LYS A 94 -2.50 12.65 9.70
N ARG A 95 -2.37 13.97 9.62
CA ARG A 95 -1.44 14.64 8.70
C ARG A 95 0.01 14.20 8.96
N MET A 96 0.47 14.21 10.21
CA MET A 96 1.81 13.72 10.57
C MET A 96 2.02 12.24 10.20
N GLN A 97 0.99 11.39 10.36
CA GLN A 97 1.06 10.00 9.92
C GLN A 97 1.23 9.89 8.40
N LEU A 98 0.49 10.71 7.63
CA LEU A 98 0.55 10.69 6.17
C LEU A 98 1.87 11.25 5.66
N GLU A 99 2.43 12.27 6.30
CA GLU A 99 3.78 12.77 5.99
C GLU A 99 4.84 11.69 6.20
N ALA A 100 4.80 10.98 7.34
CA ALA A 100 5.74 9.89 7.61
C ALA A 100 5.62 8.76 6.58
N LEU A 101 4.39 8.38 6.21
CA LEU A 101 4.13 7.39 5.17
C LEU A 101 4.60 7.85 3.79
N PHE A 102 4.41 9.13 3.47
CA PHE A 102 4.80 9.69 2.18
C PHE A 102 6.32 9.65 1.98
N VAL A 103 7.10 9.96 3.03
CA VAL A 103 8.57 9.83 2.98
C VAL A 103 9.00 8.41 2.63
N LEU A 104 8.38 7.40 3.25
CA LEU A 104 8.68 6.00 2.98
C LEU A 104 8.26 5.58 1.57
N LEU A 105 7.08 6.03 1.13
CA LEU A 105 6.56 5.72 -0.20
C LEU A 105 7.46 6.29 -1.31
N VAL A 106 7.92 7.54 -1.16
CA VAL A 106 8.80 8.17 -2.14
C VAL A 106 10.17 7.48 -2.19
N ASP A 107 10.76 7.12 -1.04
CA ASP A 107 12.02 6.33 -1.02
C ASP A 107 11.84 4.97 -1.72
N LEU A 108 10.68 4.33 -1.55
CA LEU A 108 10.35 3.06 -2.21
C LEU A 108 10.25 3.22 -3.73
N ILE A 109 9.58 4.28 -4.20
CA ILE A 109 9.45 4.64 -5.62
C ILE A 109 10.83 4.92 -6.23
N GLU A 110 11.65 5.75 -5.58
CA GLU A 110 13.00 6.09 -6.04
C GLU A 110 13.87 4.82 -6.19
N ARG A 111 13.82 3.90 -5.22
CA ARG A 111 14.54 2.62 -5.31
C ARG A 111 14.00 1.71 -6.40
N HIS A 112 12.69 1.65 -6.59
CA HIS A 112 12.08 0.86 -7.64
C HIS A 112 12.55 1.33 -9.04
N ASN A 113 12.61 2.64 -9.25
CA ASN A 113 13.12 3.24 -10.47
C ASN A 113 14.61 2.93 -10.69
N LEU A 114 15.45 3.03 -9.64
CA LEU A 114 16.88 2.70 -9.73
C LEU A 114 17.15 1.22 -10.06
N VAL A 115 16.37 0.29 -9.51
CA VAL A 115 16.53 -1.14 -9.82
C VAL A 115 16.10 -1.42 -11.26
N THR A 116 15.03 -0.77 -11.73
CA THR A 116 14.50 -0.98 -13.08
C THR A 116 15.46 -0.47 -14.15
N THR A 117 16.09 0.70 -13.93
CA THR A 117 17.10 1.25 -14.85
C THR A 117 18.37 0.41 -14.91
N ALA A 118 18.79 -0.22 -13.80
CA ALA A 118 19.96 -1.09 -13.77
C ALA A 118 19.73 -2.48 -14.39
N THR A 119 18.47 -2.95 -14.45
CA THR A 119 18.16 -4.36 -14.76
C THR A 119 17.63 -4.58 -16.18
N THR A 120 17.28 -3.54 -16.95
CA THR A 120 16.56 -3.81 -18.21
C THR A 120 16.85 -2.88 -19.39
N THR A 121 17.45 -3.47 -20.43
CA THR A 121 16.93 -3.51 -21.79
C THR A 121 15.52 -4.12 -21.78
N ARG A 122 14.49 -3.38 -21.34
CA ARG A 122 13.11 -3.87 -21.32
C ARG A 122 12.47 -3.64 -22.68
N SER A 123 12.12 -4.74 -23.35
CA SER A 123 11.17 -4.75 -24.46
C SER A 123 9.85 -4.10 -24.02
N ASN A 124 9.39 -3.14 -24.82
CA ASN A 124 8.10 -2.46 -24.74
C ASN A 124 6.93 -3.42 -24.43
N SER A 125 6.60 -3.58 -23.15
CA SER A 125 5.30 -4.11 -22.72
C SER A 125 4.42 -2.96 -22.22
N GLY A 126 4.01 -2.10 -23.15
CA GLY A 126 2.63 -1.67 -23.34
C GLY A 126 1.82 -1.01 -22.22
N CYS A 127 2.40 -0.51 -21.13
CA CYS A 127 1.70 0.48 -20.31
C CYS A 127 2.62 1.65 -19.97
N ASP A 128 2.15 2.85 -20.31
CA ASP A 128 2.80 4.14 -20.15
C ASP A 128 3.56 4.24 -18.84
N GLY A 129 4.73 4.89 -18.86
CA GLY A 129 5.79 4.90 -17.82
C GLY A 129 5.44 5.36 -16.40
N TYR A 130 4.20 5.19 -15.96
CA TYR A 130 3.69 5.32 -14.62
C TYR A 130 3.87 4.03 -13.83
N LEU A 131 4.39 4.15 -12.60
CA LEU A 131 4.36 3.04 -11.64
C LEU A 131 2.92 2.77 -11.20
N HIS A 132 2.54 1.50 -11.11
CA HIS A 132 1.23 1.10 -10.62
C HIS A 132 1.28 0.77 -9.13
N ILE A 133 0.55 1.56 -8.34
CA ILE A 133 0.45 1.41 -6.89
C ILE A 133 -0.96 0.94 -6.52
N VAL A 134 -1.07 -0.06 -5.65
CA VAL A 134 -2.37 -0.59 -5.20
C VAL A 134 -2.51 -0.37 -3.70
N ASP A 135 -3.60 0.26 -3.24
CA ASP A 135 -3.90 0.33 -1.79
C ASP A 135 -5.01 -0.65 -1.43
N PHE A 136 -4.64 -1.66 -0.65
CA PHE A 136 -5.53 -2.69 -0.16
C PHE A 136 -6.18 -2.23 1.15
N GLY A 137 -7.51 -2.11 1.14
CA GLY A 137 -8.28 -1.56 2.26
C GLY A 137 -8.27 -0.03 2.27
N ALA A 138 -8.40 0.59 1.10
CA ALA A 138 -8.33 2.04 0.92
C ALA A 138 -9.46 2.80 1.65
N GLY A 139 -10.57 2.13 2.01
CA GLY A 139 -11.75 2.75 2.58
C GLY A 139 -12.34 3.80 1.62
N SER A 140 -12.58 5.01 2.12
CA SER A 140 -12.98 6.16 1.30
C SER A 140 -11.79 7.01 0.84
N GLY A 141 -10.56 6.49 0.94
CA GLY A 141 -9.36 7.15 0.44
C GLY A 141 -8.62 8.03 1.45
N ASN A 142 -8.94 7.94 2.74
CA ASN A 142 -8.40 8.84 3.79
C ASN A 142 -6.90 8.77 4.02
N SER A 143 -6.29 7.65 3.62
CA SER A 143 -4.86 7.43 3.79
C SER A 143 -4.08 7.53 2.49
N CYS A 144 -4.74 7.44 1.33
CA CYS A 144 -4.06 7.23 0.05
C CYS A 144 -4.39 8.28 -1.02
N LEU A 145 -5.55 8.94 -0.97
CA LEU A 145 -5.91 9.94 -1.99
C LEU A 145 -4.96 11.14 -2.01
N VAL A 146 -4.40 11.52 -0.86
CA VAL A 146 -3.35 12.54 -0.81
C VAL A 146 -2.10 12.09 -1.58
N PHE A 147 -1.72 10.81 -1.52
CA PHE A 147 -0.59 10.29 -2.28
C PHE A 147 -0.90 10.22 -3.77
N CYS A 148 -2.15 9.85 -4.11
CA CYS A 148 -2.62 9.88 -5.50
C CYS A 148 -2.44 11.27 -6.12
N TRP A 149 -2.84 12.33 -5.41
CA TRP A 149 -2.65 13.71 -5.86
C TRP A 149 -1.18 14.10 -6.02
N LEU A 150 -0.38 13.82 -5.00
CA LEU A 150 1.04 14.21 -4.98
C LEU A 150 1.89 13.46 -6.00
N LEU A 151 1.46 12.27 -6.42
CA LEU A 151 2.21 11.38 -7.32
C LEU A 151 1.55 11.19 -8.68
N ARG A 152 0.48 11.95 -9.01
CA ARG A 152 -0.33 11.76 -10.22
C ARG A 152 0.44 11.91 -11.54
N ASP A 153 1.60 12.54 -11.53
CA ASP A 153 2.43 12.75 -12.74
C ASP A 153 3.42 11.58 -12.99
N THR A 154 3.57 10.66 -12.03
CA THR A 154 4.54 9.54 -12.12
C THR A 154 3.97 8.19 -11.72
N CYS A 155 2.82 8.17 -11.05
CA CYS A 155 2.17 6.96 -10.58
C CYS A 155 0.68 6.94 -10.97
N ARG A 156 0.17 5.73 -11.20
CA ARG A 156 -1.26 5.44 -11.23
C ARG A 156 -1.64 4.58 -10.03
N PHE A 157 -2.88 4.68 -9.58
CA PHE A 157 -3.37 4.01 -8.39
C PHE A 157 -4.56 3.13 -8.68
N THR A 158 -4.61 1.98 -8.02
CA THR A 158 -5.85 1.21 -7.85
C THR A 158 -6.19 1.09 -6.37
N LEU A 159 -7.38 1.57 -6.00
CA LEU A 159 -7.84 1.60 -4.61
C LEU A 159 -8.88 0.50 -4.40
N VAL A 160 -8.56 -0.47 -3.55
CA VAL A 160 -9.38 -1.68 -3.32
C VAL A 160 -10.04 -1.59 -1.94
N ASP A 161 -11.36 -1.74 -1.87
CA ASP A 161 -12.07 -1.89 -0.60
C ASP A 161 -13.35 -2.73 -0.76
N GLU A 162 -13.69 -3.53 0.26
CA GLU A 162 -14.87 -4.40 0.24
C GLU A 162 -16.18 -3.64 0.50
N LYS A 163 -16.12 -2.43 1.07
CA LYS A 163 -17.31 -1.66 1.46
C LYS A 163 -17.72 -0.73 0.33
N SER A 164 -18.75 -1.13 -0.42
CA SER A 164 -19.31 -0.37 -1.53
C SER A 164 -19.62 1.10 -1.21
N GLN A 165 -20.13 1.39 0.00
CA GLN A 165 -20.36 2.77 0.43
C GLN A 165 -19.06 3.58 0.56
N ALA A 166 -17.99 2.97 1.10
CA ALA A 166 -16.70 3.63 1.23
C ALA A 166 -16.09 3.89 -0.17
N VAL A 167 -16.17 2.90 -1.05
CA VAL A 167 -15.75 3.02 -2.47
C VAL A 167 -16.54 4.10 -3.20
N ALA A 168 -17.86 4.20 -2.99
CA ALA A 168 -18.68 5.23 -3.63
C ALA A 168 -18.26 6.64 -3.21
N ILE A 169 -18.02 6.85 -1.91
CA ILE A 169 -17.48 8.12 -1.39
C ILE A 169 -16.09 8.39 -1.98
N GLY A 170 -15.22 7.39 -2.01
CA GLY A 170 -13.88 7.50 -2.57
C GLY A 170 -13.87 7.90 -4.06
N LYS A 171 -14.70 7.24 -4.88
CA LYS A 171 -14.91 7.59 -6.29
C LYS A 171 -15.39 9.03 -6.45
N GLN A 172 -16.30 9.47 -5.59
CA GLN A 172 -16.80 10.85 -5.64
C GLN A 172 -15.69 11.87 -5.34
N ARG A 173 -14.90 11.64 -4.29
CA ARG A 173 -13.74 12.49 -3.95
C ARG A 173 -12.67 12.51 -5.04
N THR A 174 -12.48 11.38 -5.71
CA THR A 174 -11.54 11.24 -6.84
C THR A 174 -11.98 12.11 -8.02
N ARG A 175 -13.26 12.06 -8.38
CA ARG A 175 -13.86 12.92 -9.42
C ARG A 175 -13.78 14.40 -9.07
N GLU A 176 -14.12 14.76 -7.84
CA GLU A 176 -14.06 16.15 -7.36
C GLU A 176 -12.66 16.75 -7.45
N ALA A 177 -11.62 15.92 -7.33
CA ALA A 177 -10.22 16.34 -7.47
C ALA A 177 -9.65 16.16 -8.89
N GLY A 178 -10.44 15.68 -9.86
CA GLY A 178 -10.00 15.47 -11.25
C GLY A 178 -8.96 14.37 -11.41
N LEU A 179 -9.02 13.31 -10.59
CA LEU A 179 -8.02 12.22 -10.59
C LEU A 179 -8.46 10.97 -11.36
N ASP A 180 -9.57 11.00 -12.11
CA ASP A 180 -10.12 9.82 -12.79
C ASP A 180 -9.19 9.18 -13.83
N SER A 181 -8.25 9.94 -14.38
CA SER A 181 -7.26 9.43 -15.35
C SER A 181 -6.14 8.60 -14.70
N THR A 182 -5.87 8.80 -13.41
CA THR A 182 -4.74 8.18 -12.70
C THR A 182 -5.16 7.33 -11.51
N VAL A 183 -6.44 7.37 -11.11
CA VAL A 183 -6.95 6.62 -9.95
C VAL A 183 -8.15 5.78 -10.36
N SER A 184 -8.03 4.46 -10.21
CA SER A 184 -9.10 3.51 -10.37
C SER A 184 -9.56 2.95 -9.02
N TRP A 185 -10.80 2.44 -8.98
CA TRP A 185 -11.42 1.91 -7.76
C TRP A 185 -12.02 0.54 -8.01
N MET A 186 -11.66 -0.42 -7.17
CA MET A 186 -12.24 -1.77 -7.12
C MET A 186 -13.05 -1.94 -5.84
N CYS A 187 -14.33 -2.31 -6.01
CA CYS A 187 -15.17 -2.74 -4.90
C CYS A 187 -15.12 -4.27 -4.82
N GLY A 188 -14.38 -4.82 -3.86
CA GLY A 188 -14.15 -6.26 -3.78
C GLY A 188 -13.24 -6.66 -2.62
N ASP A 189 -13.05 -7.96 -2.46
CA ASP A 189 -12.09 -8.49 -1.49
C ASP A 189 -10.66 -8.29 -2.02
N VAL A 190 -9.71 -8.08 -1.11
CA VAL A 190 -8.27 -8.03 -1.44
C VAL A 190 -7.82 -9.29 -2.16
N ALA A 191 -8.41 -10.45 -1.80
CA ALA A 191 -8.10 -11.73 -2.41
C ALA A 191 -8.49 -11.82 -3.90
N ASP A 192 -9.39 -10.97 -4.38
CA ASP A 192 -9.91 -11.01 -5.75
C ASP A 192 -9.13 -10.07 -6.69
N PHE A 193 -8.17 -9.31 -6.18
CA PHE A 193 -7.33 -8.44 -7.00
C PHE A 193 -6.19 -9.25 -7.65
N ASP A 194 -6.19 -9.33 -8.98
CA ASP A 194 -5.30 -10.20 -9.77
C ASP A 194 -4.46 -9.47 -10.84
N ALA A 195 -4.56 -8.13 -10.90
CA ALA A 195 -3.81 -7.34 -11.87
C ALA A 195 -2.33 -7.12 -11.45
N PRO A 196 -1.40 -6.99 -12.41
CA PRO A 196 0.00 -6.64 -12.10
C PRO A 196 0.15 -5.24 -11.48
N PHE A 197 1.07 -5.11 -10.53
CA PHE A 197 1.42 -3.84 -9.88
C PHE A 197 2.86 -3.84 -9.36
N ASP A 198 3.40 -2.64 -9.11
CA ASP A 198 4.78 -2.44 -8.68
C ASP A 198 4.90 -2.26 -7.16
N ILE A 199 3.92 -1.59 -6.55
CA ILE A 199 3.91 -1.29 -5.11
C ILE A 199 2.54 -1.56 -4.49
N GLY A 200 2.50 -2.34 -3.41
CA GLY A 200 1.30 -2.56 -2.60
C GLY A 200 1.31 -1.74 -1.31
N LEU A 201 0.19 -1.10 -0.99
CA LEU A 201 -0.05 -0.40 0.26
C LEU A 201 -1.12 -1.13 1.06
N ALA A 202 -0.96 -1.16 2.37
CA ALA A 202 -1.98 -1.63 3.31
C ALA A 202 -1.90 -0.76 4.56
N THR A 203 -2.33 0.51 4.41
CA THR A 203 -2.14 1.53 5.44
C THR A 203 -3.17 1.49 6.56
N HIS A 204 -4.34 0.88 6.29
CA HIS A 204 -5.42 0.72 7.24
C HIS A 204 -6.12 -0.63 7.07
N LEU A 205 -5.30 -1.69 6.97
CA LEU A 205 -5.74 -3.07 6.84
C LEU A 205 -5.20 -3.87 8.03
N CYS A 206 -5.98 -4.83 8.54
CA CYS A 206 -5.61 -5.61 9.73
C CYS A 206 -5.99 -7.09 9.59
N GLY A 207 -5.23 -7.95 10.26
CA GLY A 207 -5.50 -9.39 10.35
C GLY A 207 -5.27 -10.10 9.01
N GLY A 208 -6.05 -11.16 8.74
CA GLY A 208 -5.88 -11.97 7.53
C GLY A 208 -5.97 -11.20 6.21
N ALA A 209 -6.62 -10.03 6.19
CA ALA A 209 -6.62 -9.19 4.99
C ALA A 209 -5.24 -8.55 4.72
N THR A 210 -4.50 -8.19 5.77
CA THR A 210 -3.10 -7.73 5.65
C THR A 210 -2.22 -8.86 5.12
N ASP A 211 -2.41 -10.09 5.61
CA ASP A 211 -1.65 -11.25 5.16
C ASP A 211 -1.89 -11.51 3.67
N LEU A 212 -3.14 -11.40 3.20
CA LEU A 212 -3.50 -11.50 1.78
C LEU A 212 -2.90 -10.37 0.93
N ALA A 213 -2.91 -9.12 1.43
CA ALA A 213 -2.26 -8.02 0.72
C ALA A 213 -0.75 -8.28 0.56
N MET A 214 -0.08 -8.78 1.61
CA MET A 214 1.33 -9.15 1.55
C MET A 214 1.57 -10.34 0.62
N ALA A 215 0.69 -11.36 0.63
CA ALA A 215 0.72 -12.48 -0.29
C ALA A 215 0.64 -12.02 -1.75
N ASN A 216 -0.31 -11.15 -2.09
CA ASN A 216 -0.41 -10.53 -3.42
C ASN A 216 0.89 -9.80 -3.81
N CYS A 217 1.49 -9.04 -2.88
CA CYS A 217 2.75 -8.35 -3.15
C CYS A 217 3.90 -9.33 -3.43
N LEU A 218 3.99 -10.42 -2.66
CA LEU A 218 5.01 -11.44 -2.86
C LEU A 218 4.85 -12.15 -4.21
N ASP A 219 3.61 -12.49 -4.57
CA ASP A 219 3.29 -13.15 -5.83
C ASP A 219 3.63 -12.29 -7.05
N GLN A 220 3.33 -10.99 -6.98
CA GLN A 220 3.66 -10.02 -8.03
C GLN A 220 5.13 -9.56 -7.99
N LYS A 221 5.90 -9.97 -6.98
CA LYS A 221 7.24 -9.44 -6.66
C LYS A 221 7.24 -7.92 -6.48
N ALA A 222 6.12 -7.37 -6.06
CA ALA A 222 5.93 -5.96 -5.78
C ALA A 222 6.60 -5.57 -4.45
N ALA A 223 7.11 -4.34 -4.38
CA ALA A 223 7.49 -3.75 -3.12
C ALA A 223 6.21 -3.44 -2.29
N PHE A 224 6.30 -3.32 -0.97
CA PHE A 224 5.12 -3.01 -0.18
C PHE A 224 5.37 -2.17 1.06
N LEU A 225 4.35 -1.41 1.46
CA LEU A 225 4.29 -0.63 2.69
C LEU A 225 3.02 -1.01 3.47
N VAL A 226 3.19 -1.50 4.69
CA VAL A 226 2.11 -2.02 5.53
C VAL A 226 2.16 -1.36 6.90
N THR A 227 1.04 -0.77 7.35
CA THR A 227 0.93 -0.20 8.70
C THR A 227 -0.28 -0.78 9.44
N PRO A 228 -0.13 -1.91 10.15
CA PRO A 228 -1.24 -2.56 10.81
C PRO A 228 -1.74 -1.69 11.98
N CYS A 229 -2.99 -1.22 11.90
CA CYS A 229 -3.57 -0.29 12.89
C CYS A 229 -4.28 -0.98 14.07
N CYS A 230 -4.29 -2.32 14.11
CA CYS A 230 -5.09 -3.11 15.05
C CYS A 230 -4.30 -4.09 15.92
N LEU A 231 -2.99 -3.87 16.16
CA LEU A 231 -2.14 -4.84 16.86
C LEU A 231 -2.73 -5.40 18.18
N GLY A 232 -3.53 -4.61 18.92
CA GLY A 232 -4.22 -5.05 20.15
C GLY A 232 -5.70 -5.47 20.01
N LYS A 233 -6.25 -5.51 18.80
CA LYS A 233 -7.66 -5.90 18.51
C LYS A 233 -7.76 -7.13 17.61
N LEU A 234 -6.63 -7.73 17.25
CA LEU A 234 -6.59 -8.99 16.53
C LEU A 234 -7.04 -10.10 17.47
N LYS A 235 -8.20 -10.68 17.18
CA LYS A 235 -8.55 -12.00 17.72
C LYS A 235 -7.84 -13.01 16.84
N PHE A 236 -6.88 -13.75 17.40
CA PHE A 236 -6.33 -14.92 16.74
C PHE A 236 -7.51 -15.82 16.35
N HIS A 237 -7.71 -16.01 15.04
CA HIS A 237 -8.62 -17.04 14.56
C HIS A 237 -7.74 -18.20 14.13
N VAL A 238 -7.23 -18.91 15.12
CA VAL A 238 -6.74 -20.28 14.91
C VAL A 238 -7.95 -21.17 15.17
N ALA A 239 -8.55 -21.66 14.09
CA ALA A 239 -9.47 -22.80 14.08
C ALA A 239 -9.39 -23.43 12.69
#